data_AF-A0A8E0RY54-F1
#
_entry.id   AF-A0A8E0RY54-F1
#
_cell.length_a   1.000
_cell.length_b   1.000
_cell.length_c   1.000
_cell.angle_alpha   90.00
_cell.angle_beta   90.00
_cell.angle_gamma   90.00
#
_symmetry.space_group_name_H-M   'P 1'
#
loop_
_entity.id
_entity.type
_entity.pdbx_description
1 polymer ?
#
loop_
_entity_poly.entity_id
_entity_poly.type
_entity_poly.pdbx_seq_one_letter_code
_entity_poly.pdbx_strand_id
1 'polypeptide(L)'
;DTYNVVLLSILSKIKDKDKDYANCFTKEHRTQLMRNHTAQHLFAWAVEQAMQRLVTQSNESDGSRELQHQGGSVHSDRFVVNTAIIDPTCVHALEHDALGFVRQIEMLCRDVIQQRLDVRRIQCEWSSLAKNSKVRRFPWMDYPDIVTVVCIGDPVVSDLSSTETDKLPTPSSSAELCGGTHVVNTVDLIDLVVIGLRGRKQAVKQFVGVVGDNARQARLRGESFLSSVRNREARIAAYPTELAVHIDWLDSELAQQTDQLPYADREYLRECLVRWRTQRVLGQSTGKDTRMPELINHMRKVIGESGGVIRIDWDPPYRPELVAEAISQIEPSHTVVVCTGRNAVCFFPRSNSSSGQWSSDSALNLAHCLVKHLTAVYSDILSPGQVKARPVRSSSIPAEILMQLATLQLMVDSRNWTDIELASVLERALCDTVLMNQSRSVQ
;
A
#
# COMPACT_ATOMS: atom_id res chain seq x y z
N ASP A 1 3.90 -46.05 14.74
CA ASP A 1 4.77 -46.85 15.63
C ASP A 1 6.23 -46.99 15.18
N THR A 2 6.54 -47.06 13.89
CA THR A 2 7.94 -47.23 13.42
C THR A 2 8.84 -45.99 13.63
N TYR A 3 8.27 -44.78 13.68
CA TYR A 3 9.01 -43.53 13.93
C TYR A 3 9.43 -43.34 15.40
N ASN A 4 8.68 -43.90 16.36
CA ASN A 4 9.03 -43.83 17.77
C ASN A 4 10.29 -44.63 18.08
N VAL A 5 10.53 -45.74 17.38
CA VAL A 5 11.68 -46.62 17.60
C VAL A 5 13.00 -45.96 17.16
N VAL A 6 12.99 -45.21 16.06
CA VAL A 6 14.19 -44.50 15.55
C VAL A 6 14.53 -43.30 16.44
N LEU A 7 13.51 -42.55 16.89
CA LEU A 7 13.71 -41.41 17.79
C LEU A 7 14.23 -41.87 19.16
N LEU A 8 13.69 -42.97 19.71
CA LEU A 8 14.17 -43.56 20.97
C LEU A 8 15.60 -44.08 20.87
N SER A 9 16.01 -44.64 19.73
CA SER A 9 17.38 -45.11 19.48
C SER A 9 18.40 -43.97 19.47
N ILE A 10 18.06 -42.83 18.86
CA ILE A 10 18.92 -41.63 18.82
C ILE A 10 18.98 -40.96 20.21
N LEU A 11 17.84 -40.86 20.89
CA LEU A 11 17.75 -40.30 22.25
C LEU A 11 18.49 -41.16 23.28
N SER A 12 18.61 -42.47 23.08
CA SER A 12 19.34 -43.37 23.99
C SER A 12 20.85 -43.09 24.08
N LYS A 13 21.42 -42.37 23.11
CA LYS A 13 22.86 -42.07 23.00
C LYS A 13 23.28 -40.73 23.61
N ILE A 14 22.33 -39.93 24.10
CA ILE A 14 22.55 -38.62 24.70
C ILE A 14 22.61 -38.78 26.22
N LYS A 15 23.54 -38.12 26.94
CA LYS A 15 23.61 -38.20 28.42
C LYS A 15 22.33 -37.63 29.04
N ASP A 16 21.83 -38.21 30.14
CA ASP A 16 20.47 -37.93 30.66
C ASP A 16 20.15 -36.44 30.91
N LYS A 17 21.12 -35.59 31.22
CA LYS A 17 20.90 -34.12 31.35
C LYS A 17 20.69 -33.39 30.02
N ASP A 18 21.21 -33.93 28.92
CA ASP A 18 21.06 -33.36 27.56
C ASP A 18 19.80 -33.88 26.87
N LYS A 19 19.19 -34.98 27.35
CA LYS A 19 17.92 -35.51 26.84
C LYS A 19 16.74 -34.59 27.13
N ASP A 20 16.69 -34.00 28.33
CA ASP A 20 15.61 -33.07 28.71
C ASP A 20 15.69 -31.76 27.93
N TYR A 21 16.90 -31.25 27.69
CA TYR A 21 17.12 -30.08 26.82
C TYR A 21 16.77 -30.37 25.35
N ALA A 22 17.18 -31.51 24.79
CA ALA A 22 16.84 -31.90 23.43
C ALA A 22 15.33 -32.19 23.25
N ASN A 23 14.68 -32.80 24.24
CA ASN A 23 13.24 -33.06 24.24
C ASN A 23 12.41 -31.77 24.38
N CYS A 24 12.88 -30.79 25.17
CA CYS A 24 12.20 -29.50 25.30
C CYS A 24 12.27 -28.69 24.00
N PHE A 25 13.46 -28.59 23.40
CA PHE A 25 13.66 -27.85 22.14
C PHE A 25 12.86 -28.46 20.99
N THR A 26 12.78 -29.79 20.91
CA THR A 26 11.97 -30.48 19.90
C THR A 26 10.46 -30.30 20.15
N LYS A 27 10.01 -30.25 21.40
CA LYS A 27 8.60 -30.00 21.73
C LYS A 27 8.18 -28.59 21.36
N GLU A 28 8.92 -27.56 21.77
CA GLU A 28 8.61 -26.16 21.43
C GLU A 28 8.62 -25.93 19.92
N HIS A 29 9.63 -26.45 19.23
CA HIS A 29 9.72 -26.37 17.77
C HIS A 29 8.52 -27.05 17.09
N ARG A 30 8.13 -28.25 17.55
CA ARG A 30 6.95 -28.96 17.03
C ARG A 30 5.66 -28.18 17.30
N THR A 31 5.49 -27.64 18.50
CA THR A 31 4.34 -26.81 18.84
C THR A 31 4.26 -25.58 17.96
N GLN A 32 5.38 -24.91 17.69
CA GLN A 32 5.40 -23.75 16.81
C GLN A 32 5.09 -24.12 15.35
N LEU A 33 5.58 -25.25 14.85
CA LEU A 33 5.17 -25.77 13.54
C LEU A 33 3.68 -26.07 13.49
N MET A 34 3.11 -26.69 14.54
CA MET A 34 1.67 -26.95 14.64
C MET A 34 0.86 -25.65 14.63
N ARG A 35 1.33 -24.61 15.34
CA ARG A 35 0.72 -23.27 15.32
C ARG A 35 0.76 -22.68 13.92
N ASN A 36 1.93 -22.62 13.29
CA ASN A 36 2.10 -22.05 11.96
C ASN A 36 1.28 -22.81 10.90
N HIS A 37 1.13 -24.14 11.04
CA HIS A 37 0.32 -24.95 10.14
C HIS A 37 -1.18 -24.70 10.31
N THR A 38 -1.70 -24.72 11.54
CA THR A 38 -3.10 -24.35 11.80
C THR A 38 -3.40 -22.91 11.38
N ALA A 39 -2.45 -21.99 11.60
CA ALA A 39 -2.56 -20.61 11.16
C ALA A 39 -2.68 -20.48 9.65
N GLN A 40 -1.97 -21.30 8.87
CA GLN A 40 -2.07 -21.31 7.41
C GLN A 40 -3.51 -21.63 6.94
N HIS A 41 -4.17 -22.61 7.56
CA HIS A 41 -5.55 -22.98 7.25
C HIS A 41 -6.54 -21.87 7.62
N LEU A 42 -6.39 -21.30 8.82
CA LEU A 42 -7.21 -20.19 9.28
C LEU A 42 -7.03 -18.96 8.38
N PHE A 43 -5.80 -18.66 7.99
CA PHE A 43 -5.47 -17.53 7.13
C PHE A 43 -6.09 -17.70 5.73
N ALA A 44 -5.99 -18.88 5.14
CA ALA A 44 -6.60 -19.15 3.84
C ALA A 44 -8.13 -18.98 3.89
N TRP A 45 -8.79 -19.41 4.98
CA TRP A 45 -10.22 -19.12 5.19
C TRP A 45 -10.49 -17.61 5.30
N ALA A 46 -9.67 -16.88 6.06
CA ALA A 46 -9.85 -15.44 6.21
C ALA A 46 -9.66 -14.68 4.88
N VAL A 47 -8.78 -15.15 3.99
CA VAL A 47 -8.63 -14.60 2.62
C VAL A 47 -9.91 -14.84 1.80
N GLU A 48 -10.48 -16.04 1.84
CA GLU A 48 -11.76 -16.36 1.17
C GLU A 48 -12.88 -15.42 1.67
N GLN A 49 -13.01 -15.26 2.99
CA GLN A 49 -14.02 -14.37 3.57
C GLN A 49 -13.81 -12.89 3.24
N ALA A 50 -12.56 -12.43 3.22
CA ALA A 50 -12.24 -11.05 2.85
C ALA A 50 -12.52 -10.77 1.37
N MET A 51 -12.26 -11.75 0.49
CA MET A 51 -12.57 -11.66 -0.94
C MET A 51 -14.07 -11.66 -1.21
N GLN A 52 -14.84 -12.54 -0.56
CA GLN A 52 -16.30 -12.55 -0.67
C GLN A 52 -16.92 -11.18 -0.34
N ARG A 53 -16.38 -10.47 0.66
CA ARG A 53 -16.85 -9.12 1.02
C ARG A 53 -16.62 -8.10 -0.09
N LEU A 54 -15.47 -8.15 -0.76
CA LEU A 54 -15.17 -7.25 -1.88
C LEU A 54 -16.13 -7.50 -3.06
N VAL A 55 -16.44 -8.76 -3.32
CA VAL A 55 -17.32 -9.19 -4.42
C VAL A 55 -18.78 -8.82 -4.15
N THR A 56 -19.27 -9.00 -2.92
CA THR A 56 -20.62 -8.54 -2.56
C THR A 56 -20.82 -7.02 -2.69
N GLN A 57 -19.74 -6.24 -2.77
CA GLN A 57 -19.80 -4.80 -3.00
C GLN A 57 -19.78 -4.43 -4.49
N SER A 58 -19.39 -5.34 -5.40
CA SER A 58 -19.19 -5.03 -6.82
C SER A 58 -20.38 -5.34 -7.75
N ASN A 59 -21.51 -5.85 -7.24
CA ASN A 59 -22.78 -6.10 -7.99
C ASN A 59 -22.68 -6.97 -9.26
N GLU A 60 -21.52 -7.54 -9.61
CA GLU A 60 -21.36 -8.44 -10.75
C GLU A 60 -21.30 -9.89 -10.28
N SER A 61 -22.39 -10.61 -10.51
CA SER A 61 -22.52 -12.03 -10.20
C SER A 61 -22.22 -12.87 -11.45
N ASP A 62 -20.96 -13.21 -11.68
CA ASP A 62 -20.64 -14.35 -12.54
C ASP A 62 -19.72 -15.33 -11.79
N GLY A 63 -20.26 -16.53 -11.53
CA GLY A 63 -19.77 -17.52 -10.57
C GLY A 63 -18.48 -18.25 -10.98
N SER A 64 -17.53 -17.56 -11.61
CA SER A 64 -16.21 -18.09 -11.92
C SER A 64 -15.27 -17.86 -10.74
N ARG A 65 -14.62 -18.92 -10.26
CA ARG A 65 -13.78 -18.95 -9.03
C ARG A 65 -12.77 -17.79 -9.00
N GLU A 66 -13.13 -16.72 -8.31
CA GLU A 66 -12.37 -15.45 -8.20
C GLU A 66 -11.04 -15.62 -7.46
N LEU A 67 -10.96 -16.69 -6.65
CA LEU A 67 -9.84 -17.00 -5.77
C LEU A 67 -9.41 -18.46 -5.94
N GLN A 68 -8.11 -18.69 -6.07
CA GLN A 68 -7.52 -20.03 -6.03
C GLN A 68 -6.29 -20.07 -5.14
N HIS A 69 -6.36 -20.80 -4.02
CA HIS A 69 -5.18 -21.06 -3.19
C HIS A 69 -4.18 -21.93 -3.97
N GLN A 70 -2.92 -21.49 -4.05
CA GLN A 70 -1.80 -22.14 -4.74
C GLN A 70 -0.90 -22.94 -3.78
N GLY A 71 -1.38 -23.16 -2.55
CA GLY A 71 -0.60 -23.78 -1.47
C GLY A 71 0.24 -22.77 -0.70
N GLY A 72 1.28 -23.27 -0.03
CA GLY A 72 2.04 -22.49 0.93
C GLY A 72 3.21 -23.27 1.50
N SER A 73 3.87 -22.69 2.51
CA SER A 73 4.92 -23.37 3.27
C SER A 73 4.86 -23.00 4.75
N VAL A 74 5.20 -23.97 5.59
CA VAL A 74 5.29 -23.80 7.05
C VAL A 74 6.76 -23.87 7.43
N HIS A 75 7.24 -22.83 8.09
CA HIS A 75 8.57 -22.77 8.71
C HIS A 75 8.41 -22.70 10.23
N SER A 76 9.51 -22.71 10.98
CA SER A 76 9.45 -22.59 12.45
C SER A 76 9.10 -21.17 12.91
N ASP A 77 9.46 -20.15 12.13
CA ASP A 77 9.31 -18.74 12.46
C ASP A 77 8.11 -18.07 11.76
N ARG A 78 7.59 -18.67 10.68
CA ARG A 78 6.55 -18.08 9.83
C ARG A 78 5.75 -19.13 9.06
N PHE A 79 4.63 -18.72 8.51
CA PHE A 79 3.88 -19.44 7.48
C PHE A 79 3.74 -18.58 6.23
N VAL A 80 3.54 -19.24 5.09
CA VAL A 80 3.38 -18.62 3.77
C VAL A 80 2.11 -19.15 3.13
N VAL A 81 1.29 -18.26 2.59
CA VAL A 81 0.10 -18.59 1.80
C VAL A 81 0.20 -17.93 0.44
N ASN A 82 0.14 -18.73 -0.62
CA ASN A 82 0.08 -18.25 -2.00
C ASN A 82 -1.36 -18.36 -2.50
N THR A 83 -1.89 -17.26 -3.03
CA THR A 83 -3.26 -17.22 -3.54
C THR A 83 -3.31 -16.47 -4.86
N ALA A 84 -3.85 -17.12 -5.89
CA ALA A 84 -4.15 -16.50 -7.16
C ALA A 84 -5.51 -15.80 -7.06
N ILE A 85 -5.52 -14.49 -7.33
CA ILE A 85 -6.72 -13.69 -7.48
C ILE A 85 -6.91 -13.53 -8.98
N ILE A 86 -7.96 -14.16 -9.51
CA ILE A 86 -8.19 -14.31 -10.94
C ILE A 86 -9.06 -13.16 -11.46
N ASP A 87 -9.97 -12.67 -10.62
CA ASP A 87 -10.88 -11.59 -10.97
C ASP A 87 -10.15 -10.23 -11.06
N PRO A 88 -10.17 -9.54 -12.23
CA PRO A 88 -9.50 -8.25 -12.42
C PRO A 88 -10.01 -7.16 -11.48
N THR A 89 -11.31 -7.15 -11.14
CA THR A 89 -11.90 -6.16 -10.23
C THR A 89 -11.33 -6.30 -8.83
N CYS A 90 -11.22 -7.53 -8.33
CA CYS A 90 -10.58 -7.86 -7.06
C CYS A 90 -9.08 -7.54 -7.07
N VAL A 91 -8.38 -7.78 -8.19
CA VAL A 91 -6.96 -7.39 -8.34
C VAL A 91 -6.81 -5.88 -8.19
N HIS A 92 -7.63 -5.09 -8.88
CA HIS A 92 -7.59 -3.62 -8.79
C HIS A 92 -8.00 -3.11 -7.41
N ALA A 93 -9.04 -3.67 -6.80
CA ALA A 93 -9.45 -3.32 -5.44
C ALA A 93 -8.31 -3.56 -4.44
N LEU A 94 -7.61 -4.69 -4.55
CA LEU A 94 -6.46 -5.01 -3.72
C LEU A 94 -5.25 -4.11 -4.01
N GLU A 95 -5.03 -3.69 -5.25
CA GLU A 95 -3.98 -2.73 -5.60
C GLU A 95 -4.26 -1.34 -5.00
N HIS A 96 -5.53 -0.94 -4.94
CA HIS A 96 -5.96 0.33 -4.35
C HIS A 96 -5.96 0.34 -2.82
N ASP A 97 -6.37 -0.76 -2.17
CA ASP A 97 -6.45 -0.87 -0.71
C ASP A 97 -5.86 -2.18 -0.16
N ALA A 98 -4.57 -2.39 -0.42
CA ALA A 98 -3.83 -3.53 0.13
C ALA A 98 -3.78 -3.51 1.68
N LEU A 99 -3.78 -2.32 2.29
CA LEU A 99 -3.69 -2.16 3.74
C LEU A 99 -4.97 -2.57 4.43
N GLY A 100 -6.11 -2.08 3.94
CA GLY A 100 -7.44 -2.45 4.42
C GLY A 100 -7.67 -3.94 4.27
N PHE A 101 -7.30 -4.52 3.12
CA PHE A 101 -7.43 -5.96 2.89
C PHE A 101 -6.62 -6.81 3.88
N VAL A 102 -5.35 -6.49 4.10
CA VAL A 102 -4.52 -7.23 5.08
C VAL A 102 -5.06 -7.08 6.50
N ARG A 103 -5.46 -5.87 6.91
CA ARG A 103 -6.06 -5.62 8.23
C ARG A 103 -7.35 -6.42 8.42
N GLN A 104 -8.17 -6.52 7.38
CA GLN A 104 -9.41 -7.29 7.39
C GLN A 104 -9.13 -8.79 7.60
N ILE A 105 -8.11 -9.34 6.95
CA ILE A 105 -7.70 -10.74 7.15
C ILE A 105 -7.19 -10.96 8.58
N GLU A 106 -6.30 -10.10 9.08
CA GLU A 106 -5.76 -10.22 10.45
C GLU A 106 -6.87 -10.14 11.51
N MET A 107 -7.86 -9.26 11.30
CA MET A 107 -9.04 -9.14 12.16
C MET A 107 -9.85 -10.45 12.17
N LEU A 108 -10.19 -11.00 11.00
CA LEU A 108 -10.94 -12.26 10.90
C LEU A 108 -10.23 -13.41 11.62
N CYS A 109 -8.91 -13.55 11.40
CA CYS A 109 -8.11 -14.56 12.10
C CYS A 109 -8.18 -14.37 13.61
N ARG A 110 -8.03 -13.13 14.09
CA ARG A 110 -8.05 -12.82 15.53
C ARG A 110 -9.40 -13.08 16.16
N ASP A 111 -10.49 -12.75 15.47
CA ASP A 111 -11.86 -13.03 15.93
C ASP A 111 -12.04 -14.54 16.13
N VAL A 112 -11.52 -15.36 15.21
CA VAL A 112 -11.57 -16.83 15.35
C VAL A 112 -10.67 -17.35 16.47
N ILE A 113 -9.50 -16.76 16.69
CA ILE A 113 -8.63 -17.09 17.84
C ILE A 113 -9.36 -16.78 19.15
N GLN A 114 -10.07 -15.65 19.21
CA GLN A 114 -10.84 -15.25 20.39
C GLN A 114 -12.06 -16.15 20.66
N GLN A 115 -12.65 -16.71 19.60
CA GLN A 115 -13.74 -17.70 19.71
C GLN A 115 -13.29 -19.05 20.30
N ARG A 116 -11.98 -19.34 20.33
CA ARG A 116 -11.41 -20.59 20.88
C ARG A 116 -12.05 -21.84 20.26
N LEU A 117 -12.14 -21.87 18.93
CA LEU A 117 -12.73 -22.97 18.20
C LEU A 117 -11.85 -24.21 18.28
N ASP A 118 -12.48 -25.38 18.36
CA ASP A 118 -11.77 -26.66 18.33
C ASP A 118 -11.19 -26.93 16.95
N VAL A 119 -10.05 -27.63 16.93
CA VAL A 119 -9.37 -28.05 15.71
C VAL A 119 -9.30 -29.57 15.69
N ARG A 120 -10.04 -30.18 14.77
CA ARG A 120 -10.23 -31.63 14.69
C ARG A 120 -9.64 -32.20 13.41
N ARG A 121 -9.13 -33.43 13.50
CA ARG A 121 -8.64 -34.21 12.36
C ARG A 121 -9.57 -35.40 12.17
N ILE A 122 -10.17 -35.53 10.99
CA ILE A 122 -11.16 -36.55 10.69
C ILE A 122 -10.65 -37.35 9.48
N GLN A 123 -10.59 -38.67 9.62
CA GLN A 123 -10.27 -39.56 8.49
C GLN A 123 -11.54 -39.91 7.74
N CYS A 124 -11.46 -39.85 6.41
CA CYS A 124 -12.60 -39.92 5.52
C CYS A 124 -12.22 -40.66 4.24
N GLU A 125 -13.19 -41.29 3.58
CA GLU A 125 -12.97 -41.76 2.21
C GLU A 125 -12.96 -40.57 1.25
N TRP A 126 -11.98 -40.52 0.35
CA TRP A 126 -11.89 -39.50 -0.68
C TRP A 126 -13.14 -39.47 -1.57
N SER A 127 -13.71 -40.64 -1.88
CA SER A 127 -14.96 -40.81 -2.63
C SER A 127 -16.12 -39.97 -2.07
N SER A 128 -16.22 -39.87 -0.74
CA SER A 128 -17.26 -39.11 -0.04
C SER A 128 -17.06 -37.58 -0.10
N LEU A 129 -15.82 -37.14 -0.28
CA LEU A 129 -15.44 -35.71 -0.25
C LEU A 129 -15.19 -35.12 -1.63
N ALA A 130 -14.97 -35.94 -2.65
CA ALA A 130 -14.55 -35.51 -3.99
C ALA A 130 -15.47 -34.46 -4.63
N LYS A 131 -16.77 -34.47 -4.28
CA LYS A 131 -17.78 -33.52 -4.77
C LYS A 131 -18.16 -32.44 -3.75
N ASN A 132 -17.61 -32.48 -2.53
CA ASN A 132 -17.94 -31.52 -1.48
C ASN A 132 -17.17 -30.21 -1.68
N SER A 133 -17.87 -29.15 -2.10
CA SER A 133 -17.29 -27.82 -2.32
C SER A 133 -16.92 -27.09 -1.03
N LYS A 134 -17.40 -27.56 0.13
CA LYS A 134 -17.11 -26.95 1.45
C LYS A 134 -15.77 -27.42 2.04
N VAL A 135 -15.14 -28.43 1.46
CA VAL A 135 -13.81 -28.91 1.87
C VAL A 135 -12.78 -28.38 0.89
N ARG A 136 -11.89 -27.51 1.37
CA ARG A 136 -10.80 -26.98 0.56
C ARG A 136 -9.84 -28.11 0.18
N ARG A 137 -9.46 -28.12 -1.09
CA ARG A 137 -8.53 -29.09 -1.69
C ARG A 137 -7.74 -28.43 -2.82
N PHE A 138 -6.63 -29.04 -3.18
CA PHE A 138 -5.80 -28.61 -4.30
C PHE A 138 -6.10 -29.49 -5.52
N PRO A 139 -6.73 -28.97 -6.58
CA PRO A 139 -7.21 -29.77 -7.71
C PRO A 139 -6.14 -30.53 -8.49
N TRP A 140 -4.88 -30.11 -8.38
CA TRP A 140 -3.73 -30.74 -9.05
C TRP A 140 -3.01 -31.80 -8.20
N MET A 141 -3.53 -32.12 -7.02
CA MET A 141 -2.99 -33.20 -6.20
C MET A 141 -3.81 -34.47 -6.36
N ASP A 142 -3.11 -35.60 -6.43
CA ASP A 142 -3.70 -36.92 -6.30
C ASP A 142 -3.86 -37.25 -4.82
N TYR A 143 -5.08 -37.63 -4.44
CA TYR A 143 -5.43 -37.99 -3.07
C TYR A 143 -5.58 -39.50 -2.92
N PRO A 144 -5.07 -40.11 -1.82
CA PRO A 144 -5.29 -41.52 -1.52
C PRO A 144 -6.76 -41.80 -1.19
N ASP A 145 -7.16 -43.08 -1.20
CA ASP A 145 -8.53 -43.50 -0.87
C ASP A 145 -9.00 -43.02 0.50
N ILE A 146 -8.09 -43.00 1.49
CA ILE A 146 -8.34 -42.45 2.83
C ILE A 146 -7.57 -41.14 3.00
N VAL A 147 -8.30 -40.06 3.18
CA VAL A 147 -7.77 -38.71 3.39
C VAL A 147 -8.03 -38.22 4.82
N THR A 148 -7.26 -37.22 5.24
CA THR A 148 -7.50 -36.51 6.51
C THR A 148 -8.03 -35.11 6.21
N VAL A 149 -9.16 -34.78 6.81
CA VAL A 149 -9.75 -33.43 6.84
C VAL A 149 -9.37 -32.77 8.16
N VAL A 150 -8.79 -31.57 8.09
CA VAL A 150 -8.61 -30.70 9.24
C VAL A 150 -9.79 -29.74 9.29
N CYS A 151 -10.52 -29.76 10.39
CA CYS A 151 -11.66 -28.88 10.65
C CYS A 151 -11.28 -27.87 11.73
N ILE A 152 -11.53 -26.59 11.49
CA ILE A 152 -11.52 -25.54 12.50
C ILE A 152 -12.98 -25.20 12.78
N GLY A 153 -13.41 -25.31 14.04
CA GLY A 153 -14.81 -25.23 14.45
C GLY A 153 -15.61 -26.44 13.99
N ASP A 154 -16.91 -26.23 13.76
CA ASP A 154 -17.84 -27.28 13.33
C ASP A 154 -18.38 -26.99 11.92
N PRO A 155 -17.53 -27.18 10.88
CA PRO A 155 -17.99 -27.06 9.50
C PRO A 155 -18.97 -28.19 9.19
N VAL A 156 -20.05 -27.87 8.47
CA VAL A 156 -20.94 -28.89 7.90
C VAL A 156 -20.21 -29.59 6.74
N VAL A 157 -19.40 -30.59 7.10
CA VAL A 157 -18.77 -31.55 6.20
C VAL A 157 -19.70 -32.77 6.17
N SER A 158 -20.81 -32.68 5.44
CA SER A 158 -21.86 -33.70 5.46
C SER A 158 -21.35 -35.11 5.07
N ASP A 159 -21.95 -36.11 5.74
CA ASP A 159 -21.75 -37.58 5.77
C ASP A 159 -20.70 -38.19 6.72
N LEU A 160 -19.93 -37.40 7.47
CA LEU A 160 -18.86 -37.94 8.34
C LEU A 160 -19.30 -38.28 9.79
N SER A 161 -20.52 -38.80 9.97
CA SER A 161 -21.12 -39.25 11.24
C SER A 161 -21.70 -38.15 12.15
N SER A 162 -23.03 -38.01 12.13
CA SER A 162 -23.89 -37.96 13.33
C SER A 162 -25.32 -37.60 12.94
N THR A 163 -26.24 -38.37 13.51
CA THR A 163 -27.70 -38.25 13.51
C THR A 163 -28.21 -37.00 14.26
N GLU A 164 -27.45 -35.91 14.31
CA GLU A 164 -27.88 -34.64 14.93
C GLU A 164 -28.10 -33.57 13.85
N THR A 165 -29.26 -33.63 13.22
CA THR A 165 -29.68 -32.77 12.10
C THR A 165 -30.02 -31.32 12.47
N ASP A 166 -29.58 -30.76 13.61
CA ASP A 166 -30.01 -29.42 14.07
C ASP A 166 -28.91 -28.44 14.49
N LYS A 167 -27.61 -28.79 14.38
CA LYS A 167 -26.54 -27.82 14.71
C LYS A 167 -26.19 -26.96 13.49
N LEU A 168 -26.54 -25.67 13.58
CA LEU A 168 -26.14 -24.66 12.61
C LEU A 168 -24.59 -24.59 12.55
N PRO A 169 -23.96 -24.53 11.36
CA PRO A 169 -22.52 -24.36 11.26
C PRO A 169 -22.06 -23.13 12.03
N THR A 170 -20.95 -23.25 12.76
CA THR A 170 -20.27 -22.06 13.30
C THR A 170 -19.90 -21.15 12.12
N PRO A 171 -20.32 -19.87 12.07
CA PRO A 171 -20.09 -18.99 10.92
C PRO A 171 -18.61 -18.82 10.52
N SER A 172 -17.70 -19.15 11.43
CA SER A 172 -16.25 -19.08 11.23
C SER A 172 -15.55 -20.44 11.11
N SER A 173 -16.28 -21.50 10.78
CA SER A 173 -15.67 -22.82 10.54
C SER A 173 -15.01 -22.93 9.18
N SER A 174 -13.97 -23.76 9.09
CA SER A 174 -13.36 -24.15 7.82
C SER A 174 -12.94 -25.63 7.83
N ALA A 175 -12.88 -26.24 6.65
CA ALA A 175 -12.43 -27.61 6.44
C ALA A 175 -11.45 -27.68 5.26
N GLU A 176 -10.31 -28.34 5.44
CA GLU A 176 -9.29 -28.51 4.39
C GLU A 176 -8.66 -29.92 4.44
N LEU A 177 -8.38 -30.51 3.28
CA LEU A 177 -7.61 -31.74 3.19
C LEU A 177 -6.15 -31.49 3.57
N CYS A 178 -5.72 -32.04 4.71
CA CYS A 178 -4.36 -31.89 5.20
C CYS A 178 -3.94 -33.06 6.10
N GLY A 179 -2.76 -33.63 5.81
CA GLY A 179 -2.13 -34.69 6.60
C GLY A 179 -1.24 -34.18 7.74
N GLY A 180 -1.21 -32.87 7.96
CA GLY A 180 -0.32 -32.19 8.90
C GLY A 180 -0.63 -32.41 10.39
N THR A 181 0.24 -31.87 11.23
CA THR A 181 0.02 -31.75 12.67
C THR A 181 -0.49 -30.35 13.02
N HIS A 182 -1.48 -30.28 13.89
CA HIS A 182 -2.22 -29.04 14.19
C HIS A 182 -2.37 -28.88 15.70
N VAL A 183 -2.44 -27.63 16.17
CA VAL A 183 -2.93 -27.36 17.53
C VAL A 183 -4.38 -27.83 17.66
N VAL A 184 -4.83 -28.10 18.88
CA VAL A 184 -6.17 -28.65 19.14
C VAL A 184 -7.25 -27.58 19.30
N ASN A 185 -6.85 -26.32 19.54
CA ASN A 185 -7.77 -25.20 19.68
C ASN A 185 -7.15 -23.92 19.10
N THR A 186 -7.96 -23.04 18.51
CA THR A 186 -7.48 -21.80 17.88
C THR A 186 -6.85 -20.83 18.89
N VAL A 187 -7.19 -20.92 20.17
CA VAL A 187 -6.57 -20.10 21.24
C VAL A 187 -5.06 -20.33 21.33
N ASP A 188 -4.57 -21.52 20.97
CA ASP A 188 -3.15 -21.87 21.02
C ASP A 188 -2.32 -21.14 19.96
N LEU A 189 -2.97 -20.50 18.98
CA LEU A 189 -2.31 -19.60 18.03
C LEU A 189 -1.84 -18.30 18.68
N ILE A 190 -2.46 -17.90 19.81
CA ILE A 190 -2.22 -16.67 20.58
C ILE A 190 -2.56 -15.39 19.80
N ASP A 191 -1.96 -15.22 18.63
CA ASP A 191 -2.13 -14.07 17.74
C ASP A 191 -1.69 -14.42 16.31
N LEU A 192 -2.05 -13.58 15.35
CA LEU A 192 -1.66 -13.70 13.94
C LEU A 192 -1.44 -12.32 13.33
N VAL A 193 -0.29 -12.14 12.67
CA VAL A 193 0.08 -10.91 11.97
C VAL A 193 0.72 -11.25 10.62
N VAL A 194 0.41 -10.46 9.60
CA VAL A 194 1.08 -10.47 8.29
C VAL A 194 2.29 -9.56 8.35
N ILE A 195 3.46 -10.08 8.01
CA ILE A 195 4.73 -9.33 7.96
C ILE A 195 5.20 -9.05 6.52
N GLY A 196 4.59 -9.71 5.54
CA GLY A 196 4.92 -9.51 4.13
C GLY A 196 3.77 -9.81 3.18
N LEU A 197 3.67 -8.99 2.14
CA LEU A 197 2.83 -9.21 0.96
C LEU A 197 3.69 -8.99 -0.29
N ARG A 198 3.84 -10.05 -1.10
CA ARG A 198 4.58 -10.02 -2.37
C ARG A 198 3.65 -10.31 -3.54
N GLY A 199 4.06 -9.89 -4.74
CA GLY A 199 3.25 -10.09 -5.96
C GLY A 199 2.10 -9.10 -6.10
N ARG A 200 2.19 -7.88 -5.55
CA ARG A 200 1.09 -6.88 -5.59
C ARG A 200 0.55 -6.59 -7.00
N LYS A 201 1.35 -6.70 -8.06
CA LYS A 201 0.94 -6.52 -9.47
C LYS A 201 0.82 -7.83 -10.27
N GLN A 202 0.94 -8.98 -9.61
CA GLN A 202 0.85 -10.30 -10.22
C GLN A 202 -0.47 -10.96 -9.82
N ALA A 203 -0.99 -11.86 -10.65
CA ALA A 203 -2.20 -12.62 -10.31
C ALA A 203 -2.04 -13.41 -9.00
N VAL A 204 -0.83 -13.90 -8.72
CA VAL A 204 -0.52 -14.64 -7.48
C VAL A 204 0.02 -13.67 -6.42
N LYS A 205 -0.67 -13.62 -5.27
CA LYS A 205 -0.23 -12.93 -4.06
C LYS A 205 0.39 -13.92 -3.09
N GLN A 206 1.54 -13.57 -2.54
CA GLN A 206 2.20 -14.33 -1.48
C GLN A 206 2.11 -13.54 -0.17
N PHE A 207 1.38 -14.09 0.78
CA PHE A 207 1.28 -13.59 2.15
C PHE A 207 2.29 -14.32 3.02
N VAL A 208 3.01 -13.58 3.84
CA VAL A 208 3.91 -14.11 4.86
C VAL A 208 3.40 -13.66 6.21
N GLY A 209 3.03 -14.63 7.05
CA GLY A 209 2.48 -14.38 8.37
C GLY A 209 3.29 -15.05 9.48
N VAL A 210 3.10 -14.54 10.69
CA VAL A 210 3.66 -15.07 11.93
C VAL A 210 2.52 -15.29 12.92
N VAL A 211 2.69 -16.24 13.83
CA VAL A 211 1.76 -16.51 14.95
C VAL A 211 2.48 -16.66 16.27
N GLY A 212 1.73 -16.78 17.36
CA GLY A 212 2.28 -16.94 18.71
C GLY A 212 2.72 -15.60 19.31
N ASP A 213 3.67 -15.68 20.24
CA ASP A 213 4.24 -14.50 20.89
C ASP A 213 4.92 -13.56 19.89
N ASN A 214 5.54 -14.09 18.83
CA ASN A 214 6.16 -13.25 17.79
C ASN A 214 5.14 -12.33 17.11
N ALA A 215 3.95 -12.84 16.80
CA ALA A 215 2.87 -12.03 16.24
C ALA A 215 2.37 -10.98 17.25
N ARG A 216 2.18 -11.38 18.51
CA ARG A 216 1.77 -10.46 19.58
C ARG A 216 2.77 -9.31 19.77
N GLN A 217 4.06 -9.61 19.78
CA GLN A 217 5.11 -8.61 19.90
C GLN A 217 5.16 -7.68 18.68
N ALA A 218 5.02 -8.22 17.47
CA ALA A 218 4.96 -7.42 16.26
C ALA A 218 3.78 -6.43 16.32
N ARG A 219 2.58 -6.90 16.67
CA ARG A 219 1.40 -6.03 16.82
C ARG A 219 1.61 -4.92 17.85
N LEU A 220 2.07 -5.27 19.07
CA LEU A 220 2.30 -4.29 20.13
C LEU A 220 3.31 -3.21 19.73
N ARG A 221 4.37 -3.60 19.01
CA ARG A 221 5.35 -2.64 18.44
C ARG A 221 4.69 -1.74 17.39
N GLY A 222 3.91 -2.32 16.48
CA GLY A 222 3.13 -1.58 15.48
C GLY A 222 2.23 -0.53 16.11
N GLU A 223 1.41 -0.94 17.09
CA GLU A 223 0.49 -0.06 17.82
C GLU A 223 1.23 1.09 18.54
N SER A 224 2.33 0.77 19.24
CA SER A 224 3.16 1.76 19.93
C SER A 224 3.77 2.77 18.95
N PHE A 225 4.24 2.30 17.79
CA PHE A 225 4.88 3.15 16.80
C PHE A 225 3.86 4.02 16.05
N LEU A 226 2.69 3.48 15.72
CA LEU A 226 1.56 4.24 15.18
C LEU A 226 1.09 5.34 16.15
N SER A 227 1.02 5.04 17.45
CA SER A 227 0.73 6.04 18.48
C SER A 227 1.77 7.16 18.51
N SER A 228 3.05 6.79 18.43
CA SER A 228 4.17 7.75 18.37
C SER A 228 4.09 8.65 17.14
N VAL A 229 3.75 8.09 15.97
CA VAL A 229 3.52 8.87 14.75
C VAL A 229 2.34 9.83 14.92
N ARG A 230 1.18 9.38 15.42
CA ARG A 230 0.01 10.27 15.64
C ARG A 230 0.32 11.44 16.56
N ASN A 231 1.05 11.19 17.65
CA ASN A 231 1.48 12.26 18.57
C ASN A 231 2.42 13.26 17.87
N ARG A 232 3.30 12.76 17.01
CA ARG A 232 4.21 13.61 16.22
C ARG A 232 3.48 14.36 15.12
N GLU A 233 2.43 13.80 14.50
CA GLU A 233 1.58 14.55 13.57
C GLU A 233 0.90 15.73 14.23
N ALA A 234 0.34 15.52 15.43
CA ALA A 234 -0.23 16.61 16.22
C ALA A 234 0.83 17.68 16.57
N ARG A 235 2.06 17.25 16.88
CA ARG A 235 3.18 18.17 17.14
C ARG A 235 3.63 18.92 15.90
N ILE A 236 3.72 18.28 14.74
CA ILE A 236 4.02 18.90 13.44
C ILE A 236 2.95 19.94 13.08
N ALA A 237 1.68 19.66 13.37
CA ALA A 237 0.60 20.59 13.14
C ALA A 237 0.73 21.86 14.01
N ALA A 238 1.13 21.70 15.28
CA ALA A 238 1.36 22.82 16.20
C ALA A 238 2.69 23.57 15.96
N TYR A 239 3.75 22.84 15.57
CA TYR A 239 5.12 23.35 15.43
C TYR A 239 5.73 22.87 14.10
N PRO A 240 5.36 23.50 12.97
CA PRO A 240 5.75 23.04 11.63
C PRO A 240 7.26 23.10 11.38
N THR A 241 7.98 23.96 12.11
CA THR A 241 9.45 24.07 12.07
C THR A 241 10.15 22.78 12.52
N GLU A 242 9.48 21.93 13.29
CA GLU A 242 10.04 20.66 13.79
C GLU A 242 9.90 19.49 12.79
N LEU A 243 9.25 19.71 11.64
CA LEU A 243 8.98 18.67 10.64
C LEU A 243 10.23 17.88 10.23
N ALA A 244 11.38 18.54 10.08
CA ALA A 244 12.63 17.87 9.71
C ALA A 244 13.06 16.82 10.74
N VAL A 245 13.02 17.16 12.03
CA VAL A 245 13.38 16.25 13.13
C VAL A 245 12.45 15.04 13.19
N HIS A 246 11.16 15.24 12.88
CA HIS A 246 10.20 14.14 12.85
C HIS A 246 10.39 13.22 11.64
N ILE A 247 10.77 13.75 10.48
CA ILE A 247 11.16 12.96 9.30
C ILE A 247 12.37 12.09 9.62
N ASP A 248 13.43 12.68 10.19
CA ASP A 248 14.69 11.97 10.48
C ASP A 248 14.46 10.85 11.51
N TRP A 249 13.61 11.09 12.51
CA TRP A 249 13.21 10.06 13.46
C TRP A 249 12.45 8.92 12.78
N LEU A 250 11.43 9.21 11.96
CA LEU A 250 10.60 8.17 11.33
C LEU A 250 11.42 7.33 10.33
N ASP A 251 12.34 7.98 9.60
CA ASP A 251 13.27 7.31 8.70
C ASP A 251 14.21 6.35 9.46
N SER A 252 14.75 6.82 10.59
CA SER A 252 15.64 6.01 11.46
C SER A 252 14.93 4.81 12.07
N GLU A 253 13.73 5.01 12.63
CA GLU A 253 12.95 3.93 13.24
C GLU A 253 12.51 2.88 12.19
N LEU A 254 12.07 3.33 11.01
CA LEU A 254 11.74 2.42 9.91
C LEU A 254 12.95 1.61 9.46
N ALA A 255 14.15 2.21 9.40
CA ALA A 255 15.37 1.49 9.06
C ALA A 255 15.72 0.40 10.10
N GLN A 256 15.50 0.66 11.39
CA GLN A 256 15.85 -0.28 12.46
C GLN A 256 14.82 -1.41 12.65
N GLN A 257 13.53 -1.15 12.41
CA GLN A 257 12.45 -2.07 12.81
C GLN A 257 11.71 -2.71 11.63
N THR A 258 12.18 -2.55 10.39
CA THR A 258 11.44 -2.96 9.17
C THR A 258 10.88 -4.39 9.24
N ASP A 259 11.62 -5.37 9.76
CA ASP A 259 11.19 -6.78 9.76
C ASP A 259 10.38 -7.20 10.99
N GLN A 260 10.22 -6.30 11.97
CA GLN A 260 9.53 -6.60 13.24
C GLN A 260 8.13 -5.99 13.33
N LEU A 261 7.71 -5.26 12.30
CA LEU A 261 6.42 -4.58 12.24
C LEU A 261 5.41 -5.35 11.38
N PRO A 262 4.11 -5.26 11.71
CA PRO A 262 3.04 -5.67 10.82
C PRO A 262 3.18 -4.99 9.46
N TYR A 263 2.89 -5.73 8.39
CA TYR A 263 2.98 -5.25 7.01
C TYR A 263 2.16 -3.98 6.82
N ALA A 264 0.90 -3.98 7.25
CA ALA A 264 -0.01 -2.85 7.07
C ALA A 264 0.48 -1.60 7.80
N ASP A 265 1.04 -1.76 9.00
CA ASP A 265 1.56 -0.65 9.80
C ASP A 265 2.85 -0.09 9.17
N ARG A 266 3.76 -0.96 8.73
CA ARG A 266 4.97 -0.54 8.03
C ARG A 266 4.67 0.27 6.77
N GLU A 267 3.74 -0.18 5.95
CA GLU A 267 3.37 0.56 4.73
C GLU A 267 2.67 1.88 5.07
N TYR A 268 1.77 1.90 6.06
CA TYR A 268 1.17 3.15 6.54
C TYR A 268 2.23 4.16 7.04
N LEU A 269 3.22 3.70 7.81
CA LEU A 269 4.32 4.52 8.28
C LEU A 269 5.18 5.06 7.12
N ARG A 270 5.40 4.26 6.08
CA ARG A 270 6.08 4.71 4.84
C ARG A 270 5.26 5.77 4.12
N GLU A 271 3.95 5.62 4.03
CA GLU A 271 3.05 6.65 3.47
C GLU A 271 3.09 7.94 4.29
N CYS A 272 3.14 7.85 5.62
CA CYS A 272 3.32 9.02 6.49
C CYS A 272 4.65 9.72 6.21
N LEU A 273 5.74 8.96 6.10
CA LEU A 273 7.06 9.51 5.79
C LEU A 273 7.09 10.21 4.43
N VAL A 274 6.48 9.61 3.40
CA VAL A 274 6.32 10.23 2.09
C VAL A 274 5.51 11.52 2.21
N ARG A 275 4.37 11.49 2.91
CA ARG A 275 3.53 12.68 3.14
C ARG A 275 4.30 13.80 3.83
N TRP A 276 5.05 13.51 4.89
CA TRP A 276 5.84 14.49 5.62
C TRP A 276 6.99 15.04 4.78
N ARG A 277 7.69 14.20 4.00
CA ARG A 277 8.72 14.65 3.05
C ARG A 277 8.14 15.55 1.98
N THR A 278 6.97 15.20 1.44
CA THR A 278 6.23 16.06 0.50
C THR A 278 5.86 17.39 1.16
N GLN A 279 5.31 17.38 2.37
CA GLN A 279 5.02 18.60 3.13
C GLN A 279 6.26 19.46 3.39
N ARG A 280 7.44 18.85 3.60
CA ARG A 280 8.70 19.60 3.78
C ARG A 280 9.12 20.31 2.49
N VAL A 281 8.92 19.67 1.34
CA VAL A 281 9.26 20.22 0.03
C VAL A 281 8.26 21.31 -0.40
N LEU A 282 6.98 21.10 -0.11
CA LEU A 282 5.90 22.01 -0.54
C LEU A 282 5.61 23.12 0.48
N GLY A 283 6.00 22.95 1.75
CA GLY A 283 5.58 23.81 2.85
C GLY A 283 4.12 23.57 3.25
N GLN A 284 3.73 24.06 4.43
CA GLN A 284 2.46 23.72 5.07
C GLN A 284 1.34 24.73 4.73
N SER A 285 0.54 24.47 3.69
CA SER A 285 -0.64 25.27 3.29
C SER A 285 -1.79 25.20 4.30
N THR A 286 -1.61 25.69 5.53
CA THR A 286 -2.65 25.60 6.60
C THR A 286 -3.04 26.94 7.23
N GLY A 287 -2.44 28.05 6.81
CA GLY A 287 -3.03 29.36 7.07
C GLY A 287 -4.00 29.72 5.95
N LYS A 288 -5.24 30.13 6.25
CA LYS A 288 -5.98 31.01 5.32
C LYS A 288 -5.08 32.23 5.13
N ASP A 289 -4.34 32.26 4.02
CA ASP A 289 -3.42 33.36 3.75
C ASP A 289 -4.30 34.60 3.54
N THR A 290 -4.27 35.52 4.50
CA THR A 290 -5.03 36.78 4.47
C THR A 290 -4.75 37.62 3.21
N ARG A 291 -3.72 37.24 2.44
CA ARG A 291 -3.25 37.87 1.21
C ARG A 291 -3.74 37.22 -0.08
N MET A 292 -4.52 36.12 -0.03
CA MET A 292 -5.04 35.47 -1.25
C MET A 292 -5.83 36.43 -2.17
N PRO A 293 -6.71 37.32 -1.66
CA PRO A 293 -7.39 38.30 -2.50
C PRO A 293 -6.43 39.30 -3.17
N GLU A 294 -5.36 39.69 -2.48
CA GLU A 294 -4.33 40.59 -3.01
C GLU A 294 -3.52 39.91 -4.11
N LEU A 295 -3.14 38.65 -3.89
CA LEU A 295 -2.45 37.82 -4.88
C LEU A 295 -3.30 37.64 -6.14
N ILE A 296 -4.58 37.28 -6.01
CA ILE A 296 -5.49 37.11 -7.14
C ILE A 296 -5.63 38.42 -7.93
N ASN A 297 -5.80 39.56 -7.25
CA ASN A 297 -5.92 40.85 -7.90
C ASN A 297 -4.63 41.27 -8.62
N HIS A 298 -3.48 41.05 -7.99
CA HIS A 298 -2.18 41.30 -8.60
C HIS A 298 -1.98 40.43 -9.84
N MET A 299 -2.21 39.12 -9.72
CA MET A 299 -2.09 38.17 -10.82
C MET A 299 -3.04 38.51 -11.97
N ARG A 300 -4.31 38.81 -11.70
CA ARG A 300 -5.28 39.19 -12.75
C ARG A 300 -4.82 40.42 -13.53
N LYS A 301 -4.26 41.42 -12.84
CA LYS A 301 -3.70 42.61 -13.48
C LYS A 301 -2.52 42.23 -14.38
N VAL A 302 -1.54 41.50 -13.85
CA VAL A 302 -0.32 41.15 -14.59
C VAL A 302 -0.62 40.20 -15.75
N ILE A 303 -1.50 39.21 -15.58
CA ILE A 303 -1.97 38.31 -16.66
C ILE A 303 -2.59 39.11 -17.81
N GLY A 304 -3.32 40.19 -17.52
CA GLY A 304 -3.87 41.08 -18.55
C GLY A 304 -2.82 41.91 -19.30
N GLU A 305 -1.68 42.17 -18.68
CA GLU A 305 -0.61 43.03 -19.20
C GLU A 305 0.54 42.25 -19.85
N SER A 306 0.68 40.95 -19.58
CA SER A 306 1.84 40.13 -19.98
C SER A 306 1.47 38.90 -20.81
N GLY A 307 2.24 38.63 -21.87
CA GLY A 307 1.96 37.61 -22.89
C GLY A 307 2.22 36.15 -22.50
N GLY A 308 2.02 35.77 -21.23
CA GLY A 308 1.98 34.37 -20.80
C GLY A 308 3.08 33.89 -19.83
N VAL A 309 4.11 34.68 -19.53
CA VAL A 309 5.05 34.39 -18.43
C VAL A 309 5.00 35.53 -17.42
N ILE A 310 4.81 35.17 -16.15
CA ILE A 310 4.51 36.10 -15.07
C ILE A 310 5.45 35.85 -13.93
N ARG A 311 6.16 36.90 -13.55
CA ARG A 311 7.03 36.90 -12.39
C ARG A 311 6.31 37.58 -11.23
N ILE A 312 6.22 36.85 -10.12
CA ILE A 312 5.64 37.36 -8.88
C ILE A 312 6.79 37.60 -7.91
N ASP A 313 7.27 38.85 -7.87
CA ASP A 313 8.32 39.28 -6.94
C ASP A 313 7.72 39.57 -5.56
N TRP A 314 7.68 38.55 -4.71
CA TRP A 314 7.31 38.68 -3.31
C TRP A 314 8.39 38.10 -2.41
N ASP A 315 8.71 38.79 -1.33
CA ASP A 315 9.66 38.35 -0.32
C ASP A 315 8.94 38.14 1.03
N PRO A 316 8.76 36.89 1.50
CA PRO A 316 9.16 35.63 0.87
C PRO A 316 8.22 35.22 -0.30
N PRO A 317 8.68 34.37 -1.24
CA PRO A 317 7.89 33.94 -2.40
C PRO A 317 6.67 33.10 -1.99
N TYR A 318 5.59 33.20 -2.76
CA TYR A 318 4.39 32.40 -2.53
C TYR A 318 4.63 30.90 -2.76
N ARG A 319 3.90 30.07 -2.03
CA ARG A 319 3.94 28.62 -2.27
C ARG A 319 3.28 28.27 -3.62
N PRO A 320 3.79 27.25 -4.33
CA PRO A 320 3.19 26.82 -5.60
C PRO A 320 1.72 26.44 -5.48
N GLU A 321 1.28 25.91 -4.34
CA GLU A 321 -0.11 25.53 -4.10
C GLU A 321 -1.04 26.75 -4.05
N LEU A 322 -0.60 27.83 -3.39
CA LEU A 322 -1.36 29.09 -3.31
C LEU A 322 -1.43 29.77 -4.66
N VAL A 323 -0.33 29.73 -5.42
CA VAL A 323 -0.31 30.23 -6.80
C VAL A 323 -1.24 29.40 -7.69
N ALA A 324 -1.22 28.07 -7.58
CA ALA A 324 -2.13 27.20 -8.32
C ALA A 324 -3.59 27.44 -7.96
N GLU A 325 -3.89 27.66 -6.68
CA GLU A 325 -5.23 28.01 -6.20
C GLU A 325 -5.68 29.38 -6.73
N ALA A 326 -4.80 30.39 -6.70
CA ALA A 326 -5.07 31.70 -7.30
C ALA A 326 -5.34 31.60 -8.81
N ILE A 327 -4.51 30.84 -9.55
CA ILE A 327 -4.73 30.60 -10.99
C ILE A 327 -6.07 29.91 -11.22
N SER A 328 -6.42 28.91 -10.41
CA SER A 328 -7.70 28.20 -10.54
C SER A 328 -8.92 29.10 -10.33
N GLN A 329 -8.79 30.20 -9.60
CA GLN A 329 -9.85 31.20 -9.43
C GLN A 329 -9.86 32.28 -10.52
N ILE A 330 -8.74 32.45 -11.24
CA ILE A 330 -8.63 33.42 -12.34
C ILE A 330 -9.06 32.80 -13.67
N GLU A 331 -8.75 31.51 -13.87
CA GLU A 331 -8.96 30.75 -15.12
C GLU A 331 -8.49 31.54 -16.37
N PRO A 332 -7.17 31.73 -16.56
CA PRO A 332 -6.65 32.47 -17.69
C PRO A 332 -7.10 31.91 -19.05
N SER A 333 -7.37 32.78 -20.03
CA SER A 333 -7.76 32.37 -21.39
C SER A 333 -6.60 31.85 -22.26
N HIS A 334 -5.36 32.01 -21.80
CA HIS A 334 -4.14 31.66 -22.50
C HIS A 334 -3.18 30.93 -21.55
N THR A 335 -2.15 30.28 -22.10
CA THR A 335 -1.12 29.61 -21.29
C THR A 335 -0.41 30.64 -20.42
N VAL A 336 -0.36 30.36 -19.12
CA VAL A 336 0.30 31.22 -18.14
C VAL A 336 1.32 30.40 -17.36
N VAL A 337 2.54 30.91 -17.21
CA VAL A 337 3.53 30.36 -16.30
C VAL A 337 3.89 31.39 -15.24
N VAL A 338 3.66 31.04 -13.98
CA VAL A 338 3.91 31.91 -12.84
C VAL A 338 5.14 31.44 -12.09
N CYS A 339 6.20 32.23 -12.12
CA CYS A 339 7.42 31.97 -11.37
C CYS A 339 7.27 32.42 -9.91
N THR A 340 7.60 31.53 -8.97
CA THR A 340 7.60 31.80 -7.53
C THR A 340 8.78 31.12 -6.82
N GLY A 341 9.81 31.91 -6.49
CA GLY A 341 11.08 31.41 -5.96
C GLY A 341 11.70 30.36 -6.89
N ARG A 342 11.92 29.15 -6.37
CA ARG A 342 12.52 28.01 -7.11
C ARG A 342 11.52 27.14 -7.87
N ASN A 343 10.27 27.56 -7.92
CA ASN A 343 9.20 26.83 -8.57
C ASN A 343 8.55 27.71 -9.64
N ALA A 344 7.92 27.09 -10.62
CA ALA A 344 6.96 27.74 -11.50
C ALA A 344 5.67 26.93 -11.56
N VAL A 345 4.53 27.60 -11.58
CA VAL A 345 3.23 26.97 -11.79
C VAL A 345 2.78 27.28 -13.21
N CYS A 346 2.60 26.23 -14.01
CA CYS A 346 2.15 26.32 -15.38
C CYS A 346 0.66 26.00 -15.46
N PHE A 347 -0.07 26.82 -16.20
CA PHE A 347 -1.46 26.64 -16.54
C PHE A 347 -1.62 26.60 -18.05
N PHE A 348 -2.25 25.54 -18.55
CA PHE A 348 -2.52 25.33 -19.96
C PHE A 348 -4.03 25.25 -20.18
N PRO A 349 -4.67 26.32 -20.71
CA PRO A 349 -6.11 26.30 -20.95
C PRO A 349 -6.45 25.25 -22.01
N ARG A 350 -7.65 24.68 -21.90
CA ARG A 350 -8.17 23.78 -22.93
C ARG A 350 -8.41 24.55 -24.23
N SER A 351 -7.89 24.07 -25.35
CA SER A 351 -8.18 24.64 -26.67
C SER A 351 -9.58 24.26 -27.13
N ASN A 352 -10.45 25.24 -27.36
CA ASN A 352 -11.72 25.05 -28.08
C ASN A 352 -11.44 24.88 -29.58
N SER A 353 -10.80 23.79 -30.01
CA SER A 353 -10.72 23.44 -31.43
C SER A 353 -11.97 22.65 -31.81
N SER A 354 -12.80 23.24 -32.68
CA SER A 354 -14.01 22.66 -33.27
C SER A 354 -13.75 21.55 -34.29
N SER A 355 -12.55 20.97 -34.31
CA SER A 355 -12.23 19.71 -35.00
C SER A 355 -12.05 18.63 -33.94
N GLY A 356 -12.91 17.61 -33.97
CA GLY A 356 -12.98 16.52 -32.99
C GLY A 356 -11.78 15.57 -32.97
N GLN A 357 -10.57 16.11 -32.79
CA GLN A 357 -9.35 15.40 -32.49
C GLN A 357 -8.80 15.94 -31.18
N TRP A 358 -9.04 15.18 -30.11
CA TRP A 358 -8.54 15.46 -28.78
C TRP A 358 -7.00 15.39 -28.79
N SER A 359 -6.30 16.49 -28.55
CA SER A 359 -4.92 16.41 -28.09
C SER A 359 -4.95 16.02 -26.61
N SER A 360 -4.70 14.74 -26.34
CA SER A 360 -4.73 14.10 -25.02
C SER A 360 -3.56 14.49 -24.10
N ASP A 361 -2.94 15.65 -24.29
CA ASP A 361 -1.77 16.02 -23.51
C ASP A 361 -2.20 16.73 -22.22
N SER A 362 -2.10 15.99 -21.11
CA SER A 362 -2.25 16.59 -19.78
C SER A 362 -1.26 17.74 -19.58
N ALA A 363 -1.59 18.72 -18.74
CA ALA A 363 -0.67 19.80 -18.37
C ALA A 363 0.70 19.29 -17.91
N LEU A 364 0.73 18.11 -17.29
CA LEU A 364 1.97 17.43 -16.89
C LEU A 364 2.82 16.96 -18.09
N ASN A 365 2.20 16.46 -19.16
CA ASN A 365 2.92 16.11 -20.39
C ASN A 365 3.54 17.35 -21.03
N LEU A 366 2.77 18.43 -21.14
CA LEU A 366 3.26 19.71 -21.65
C LEU A 366 4.42 20.24 -20.79
N ALA A 367 4.31 20.15 -19.47
CA ALA A 367 5.38 20.50 -18.55
C ALA A 367 6.63 19.61 -18.72
N HIS A 368 6.49 18.30 -18.94
CA HIS A 368 7.64 17.44 -19.26
C HIS A 368 8.30 17.82 -20.59
N CYS A 369 7.51 18.15 -21.61
CA CYS A 369 8.03 18.65 -22.89
C CYS A 369 8.79 19.97 -22.71
N LEU A 370 8.26 20.90 -21.90
CA LEU A 370 8.96 22.11 -21.51
C LEU A 370 10.29 21.78 -20.83
N VAL A 371 10.30 20.93 -19.79
CA VAL A 371 11.53 20.53 -19.09
C VAL A 371 12.58 19.96 -20.05
N LYS A 372 12.17 19.09 -20.97
CA LYS A 372 13.07 18.49 -21.95
C LYS A 372 13.67 19.55 -22.88
N HIS A 373 12.85 20.50 -23.34
CA HIS A 373 13.31 21.60 -24.19
C HIS A 373 14.24 22.56 -23.44
N LEU A 374 13.86 22.97 -22.22
CA LEU A 374 14.66 23.81 -21.33
C LEU A 374 16.06 23.21 -21.12
N THR A 375 16.12 21.93 -20.78
CA THR A 375 17.40 21.22 -20.54
C THR A 375 18.24 21.09 -21.82
N ALA A 376 17.61 20.97 -22.99
CA ALA A 376 18.31 20.85 -24.26
C ALA A 376 18.87 22.18 -24.78
N VAL A 377 18.11 23.27 -24.65
CA VAL A 377 18.49 24.61 -25.14
C VAL A 377 19.45 25.30 -24.18
N TYR A 378 19.25 25.11 -22.88
CA TYR A 378 20.03 25.76 -21.84
C TYR A 378 21.01 24.80 -21.17
N SER A 379 21.60 23.86 -21.92
CA SER A 379 22.51 22.83 -21.37
C SER A 379 23.73 23.41 -20.64
N ASP A 380 24.14 24.63 -20.99
CA ASP A 380 25.26 25.35 -20.37
C ASP A 380 24.92 25.84 -18.96
N ILE A 381 23.63 25.97 -18.65
CA ILE A 381 23.09 26.52 -17.40
C ILE A 381 22.38 25.42 -16.58
N LEU A 382 21.61 24.55 -17.24
CA LEU A 382 20.77 23.52 -16.64
C LEU A 382 21.25 22.12 -17.04
N SER A 383 21.69 21.33 -16.05
CA SER A 383 22.03 19.92 -16.23
C SER A 383 20.78 19.03 -16.28
N PRO A 384 20.85 17.86 -16.95
CA PRO A 384 19.76 16.89 -16.94
C PRO A 384 19.29 16.52 -15.52
N GLY A 385 17.99 16.69 -15.28
CA GLY A 385 17.37 16.40 -13.97
C GLY A 385 17.35 17.57 -12.98
N GLN A 386 17.93 18.72 -13.33
CA GLN A 386 17.85 19.94 -12.51
C GLN A 386 16.49 20.62 -12.54
N VAL A 387 15.66 20.38 -13.55
CA VAL A 387 14.26 20.81 -13.54
C VAL A 387 13.37 19.58 -13.59
N LYS A 388 12.35 19.52 -12.73
CA LYS A 388 11.37 18.43 -12.69
C LYS A 388 9.97 18.99 -12.80
N ALA A 389 9.19 18.45 -13.74
CA ALA A 389 7.76 18.69 -13.77
C ALA A 389 7.07 17.75 -12.76
N ARG A 390 6.06 18.27 -12.05
CA ARG A 390 5.23 17.51 -11.11
C ARG A 390 3.78 17.92 -11.22
N PRO A 391 2.82 17.01 -11.00
CA PRO A 391 1.41 17.36 -10.95
C PRO A 391 1.14 18.26 -9.74
N VAL A 392 0.24 19.24 -9.91
CA VAL A 392 -0.32 19.99 -8.77
C VAL A 392 -1.20 19.03 -7.97
N ARG A 393 -1.04 19.03 -6.64
CA ARG A 393 -1.90 18.27 -5.73
C ARG A 393 -2.57 19.25 -4.77
N SER A 394 -3.86 19.46 -4.92
CA SER A 394 -4.66 20.27 -4.02
C SER A 394 -6.04 19.65 -3.82
N SER A 395 -6.57 19.75 -2.60
CA SER A 395 -7.95 19.37 -2.29
C SER A 395 -8.93 20.53 -2.48
N SER A 396 -8.42 21.76 -2.61
CA SER A 396 -9.23 22.97 -2.82
C SER A 396 -9.52 23.27 -4.30
N ILE A 397 -8.80 22.61 -5.23
CA ILE A 397 -8.90 22.86 -6.67
C ILE A 397 -9.70 21.73 -7.33
N PRO A 398 -10.73 22.03 -8.14
CA PRO A 398 -11.48 21.03 -8.89
C PRO A 398 -10.58 20.16 -9.79
N ALA A 399 -10.91 18.86 -9.89
CA ALA A 399 -10.14 17.89 -10.67
C ALA A 399 -9.95 18.31 -12.15
N GLU A 400 -10.95 18.97 -12.74
CA GLU A 400 -10.90 19.46 -14.11
C GLU A 400 -9.84 20.55 -14.34
N ILE A 401 -9.62 21.40 -13.35
CA ILE A 401 -8.62 22.47 -13.37
C ILE A 401 -7.25 21.91 -13.00
N LEU A 402 -7.17 20.93 -12.09
CA LEU A 402 -5.91 20.24 -11.78
C LEU A 402 -5.26 19.60 -13.01
N MET A 403 -6.07 19.10 -13.96
CA MET A 403 -5.56 18.55 -15.23
C MET A 403 -4.95 19.61 -16.16
N GLN A 404 -5.22 20.90 -15.92
CA GLN A 404 -4.68 22.05 -16.64
C GLN A 404 -3.47 22.66 -15.94
N LEU A 405 -3.10 22.14 -14.75
CA LEU A 405 -2.04 22.68 -13.92
C LEU A 405 -0.86 21.71 -13.78
N ALA A 406 0.35 22.24 -13.84
CA ALA A 406 1.58 21.53 -13.51
C ALA A 406 2.56 22.45 -12.77
N THR A 407 3.47 21.86 -12.01
CA THR A 407 4.56 22.60 -11.36
C THR A 407 5.88 22.22 -11.99
N LEU A 408 6.76 23.20 -12.18
CA LEU A 408 8.18 23.01 -12.48
C LEU A 408 8.96 23.32 -11.21
N GLN A 409 9.82 22.41 -10.80
CA GLN A 409 10.69 22.57 -9.64
C GLN A 409 12.15 22.52 -10.07
N LEU A 410 12.89 23.56 -9.73
CA LEU A 410 14.36 23.56 -9.84
C LEU A 410 14.98 22.85 -8.64
N MET A 411 15.85 21.90 -8.93
CA MET A 411 16.64 21.15 -7.96
C MET A 411 17.97 21.88 -7.75
N VAL A 412 18.36 22.06 -6.49
CA VAL A 412 19.60 22.74 -6.10
C VAL A 412 20.81 21.88 -6.46
N ASP A 413 21.78 22.46 -7.18
CA ASP A 413 23.15 21.95 -7.33
C ASP A 413 24.07 22.65 -6.32
N SER A 414 25.31 22.19 -6.19
CA SER A 414 26.45 22.81 -5.50
C SER A 414 26.71 24.30 -5.81
N ARG A 415 26.05 24.87 -6.82
CA ARG A 415 26.03 26.32 -7.11
C ARG A 415 24.94 27.01 -6.29
N ASN A 416 25.33 27.99 -5.47
CA ASN A 416 24.40 28.85 -4.73
C ASN A 416 23.73 29.86 -5.66
N TRP A 417 22.68 29.43 -6.36
CA TRP A 417 21.84 30.34 -7.14
C TRP A 417 20.92 31.17 -6.23
N THR A 418 20.80 32.46 -6.53
CA THR A 418 19.74 33.31 -5.94
C THR A 418 18.40 33.04 -6.60
N ASP A 419 17.29 33.26 -5.88
CA ASP A 419 15.94 33.07 -6.42
C ASP A 419 15.67 33.99 -7.63
N ILE A 420 16.36 35.14 -7.70
CA ILE A 420 16.30 36.10 -8.82
C ILE A 420 16.97 35.53 -10.08
N GLU A 421 18.14 34.89 -9.95
CA GLU A 421 18.84 34.28 -11.09
C GLU A 421 18.05 33.09 -11.64
N LEU A 422 17.49 32.26 -10.75
CA LEU A 422 16.67 31.11 -11.11
C LEU A 422 15.37 31.52 -11.81
N ALA A 423 14.68 32.52 -11.28
CA ALA A 423 13.50 33.10 -11.91
C ALA A 423 13.84 33.67 -13.29
N SER A 424 14.97 34.36 -13.44
CA SER A 424 15.41 34.91 -14.73
C SER A 424 15.75 33.84 -15.76
N VAL A 425 16.35 32.71 -15.34
CA VAL A 425 16.64 31.57 -16.22
C VAL A 425 15.34 30.90 -16.69
N LEU A 426 14.40 30.64 -15.77
CA LEU A 426 13.09 30.08 -16.13
C LEU A 426 12.31 31.02 -17.03
N GLU A 427 12.26 32.30 -16.71
CA GLU A 427 11.54 33.32 -17.48
C GLU A 427 12.08 33.42 -18.90
N ARG A 428 13.40 33.56 -19.07
CA ARG A 428 14.04 33.62 -20.39
C ARG A 428 13.72 32.38 -21.22
N ALA A 429 13.85 31.22 -20.60
CA ALA A 429 13.70 29.95 -21.28
C ALA A 429 12.24 29.62 -21.61
N LEU A 430 11.29 30.05 -20.77
CA LEU A 430 9.85 29.93 -21.03
C LEU A 430 9.37 30.93 -22.09
N CYS A 431 9.85 32.18 -22.05
CA CYS A 431 9.54 33.19 -23.07
C CYS A 431 9.95 32.72 -24.47
N ASP A 432 11.15 32.17 -24.63
CA ASP A 432 11.61 31.63 -25.92
C ASP A 432 10.73 30.47 -26.41
N THR A 433 10.30 29.59 -25.49
CA THR A 433 9.49 28.40 -25.83
C THR A 433 8.05 28.76 -26.18
N VAL A 434 7.45 29.73 -25.49
CA VAL A 434 6.08 30.22 -25.74
C VAL A 434 6.03 31.03 -27.04
N LEU A 435 7.03 31.87 -27.31
CA LEU A 435 7.14 32.63 -28.56
C LEU A 435 7.35 31.73 -29.79
N MET A 436 8.09 30.61 -29.65
CA MET A 436 8.25 29.62 -30.74
C MET A 436 6.96 28.86 -31.08
N ASN A 437 6.07 28.62 -30.11
CA ASN A 437 4.79 27.97 -30.37
C ASN A 437 3.73 28.93 -30.94
N GLN A 438 3.75 30.21 -30.55
CA GLN A 438 2.87 31.22 -31.16
C GLN A 438 3.23 31.49 -32.63
N SER A 439 4.52 31.51 -32.97
CA SER A 439 4.99 31.71 -34.36
C SER A 439 4.73 30.50 -35.27
N ARG A 440 4.62 29.27 -34.74
CA ARG A 440 4.20 28.09 -35.51
C ARG A 440 2.69 27.99 -35.76
N SER A 441 1.87 28.74 -35.03
CA SER A 441 0.41 28.78 -35.24
C SER A 441 -0.03 29.79 -36.32
N VAL A 442 0.91 30.58 -36.85
CA VAL A 442 0.68 31.63 -37.86
C VAL A 442 1.32 31.25 -39.22
N GLN A 443 1.90 30.06 -39.37
CA GLN A 443 2.42 29.53 -40.64
C GLN A 443 1.61 28.37 -41.17
#